data_AF-A0A540VK81-F1
#
_entry.id   AF-A0A540VK81-F1
#
_cell.length_a   1.000
_cell.length_b   1.000
_cell.length_c   1.000
_cell.angle_alpha   90.00
_cell.angle_beta   90.00
_cell.angle_gamma   90.00
#
_symmetry.space_group_name_H-M   'P 1'
#
loop_
_entity.id
_entity.type
_entity.pdbx_description
1 polymer ?
#
loop_
_entity_poly.entity_id
_entity_poly.type
_entity_poly.pdbx_seq_one_letter_code
_entity_poly.pdbx_strand_id
1 'polypeptide(L)'
;MPDHVQYGAKPVAEGWSLLVYALARYEDKICGHQVLCNSFRNPAHLAKMAATCQILSGGRVVVGIGAGWNEEEYLAYGWPFPSHRVRIAQLAEAI
;
A
#
# COMPACT_ATOMS: atom_id res chain seq x y z
N MET A 1 -8.65 -2.72 -0.23
CA MET A 1 -8.61 -1.45 -1.00
C MET A 1 -7.42 -1.45 -1.94
N PRO A 2 -7.51 -0.87 -3.15
CA PRO A 2 -6.36 -0.71 -4.04
C PRO A 2 -5.39 0.35 -3.48
N ASP A 3 -4.12 0.25 -3.85
CA ASP A 3 -3.07 1.23 -3.50
C ASP A 3 -2.73 2.15 -4.68
N HIS A 4 -3.68 2.31 -5.61
CA HIS A 4 -3.45 3.16 -6.77
C HIS A 4 -3.31 4.62 -6.35
N VAL A 5 -2.25 5.27 -6.80
CA VAL A 5 -2.01 6.70 -6.58
C VAL A 5 -2.46 7.52 -7.79
N GLN A 6 -2.56 6.88 -8.95
CA GLN A 6 -3.11 7.41 -10.19
C GLN A 6 -3.65 6.24 -11.03
N TYR A 7 -4.71 6.45 -11.83
CA TYR A 7 -5.18 5.38 -12.72
C TYR A 7 -5.96 5.94 -13.93
N GLY A 8 -5.22 6.32 -14.96
CA GLY A 8 -5.74 7.10 -16.08
C GLY A 8 -6.44 8.37 -15.59
N ALA A 9 -7.66 8.62 -16.08
CA ALA A 9 -8.49 9.76 -15.67
C ALA A 9 -9.47 9.45 -14.52
N LYS A 10 -9.40 8.24 -13.92
CA LYS A 10 -10.36 7.85 -12.88
C LYS A 10 -9.98 8.48 -11.53
N PRO A 11 -10.95 8.96 -10.74
CA PRO A 11 -10.67 9.34 -9.36
C PRO A 11 -10.28 8.10 -8.57
N VAL A 12 -9.15 8.16 -7.88
CA VAL A 12 -8.66 7.12 -6.96
C VAL A 12 -8.47 7.72 -5.58
N ALA A 13 -8.97 7.02 -4.56
CA ALA A 13 -8.75 7.41 -3.17
C ALA A 13 -7.36 6.93 -2.72
N GLU A 14 -6.65 7.74 -1.95
CA GLU A 14 -5.37 7.31 -1.36
C GLU A 14 -5.63 6.14 -0.40
N GLY A 15 -5.00 5.01 -0.70
CA GLY A 15 -5.36 3.73 -0.12
C GLY A 15 -5.18 3.67 1.40
N TRP A 16 -4.12 4.27 1.96
CA TRP A 16 -3.84 4.17 3.39
C TRP A 16 -4.81 5.01 4.22
N SER A 17 -5.09 6.24 3.78
CA SER A 17 -6.06 7.14 4.39
C SER A 17 -7.46 6.52 4.39
N LEU A 18 -7.84 5.88 3.28
CA LEU A 18 -9.12 5.17 3.18
C LEU A 18 -9.20 3.96 4.13
N LEU A 19 -8.11 3.21 4.30
CA LEU A 19 -8.04 2.09 5.25
C LEU A 19 -8.23 2.59 6.69
N VAL A 20 -7.50 3.63 7.09
CA VAL A 20 -7.58 4.18 8.46
C VAL A 20 -8.99 4.67 8.75
N TYR A 21 -9.62 5.37 7.80
CA TYR A 21 -11.01 5.81 7.93
C TYR A 21 -11.97 4.63 8.10
N ALA A 22 -11.82 3.57 7.30
CA ALA A 22 -12.67 2.38 7.41
C ALA A 22 -12.49 1.65 8.75
N LEU A 23 -11.25 1.47 9.22
CA LEU A 23 -10.96 0.81 10.50
C LEU A 23 -11.55 1.56 11.70
N ALA A 24 -11.55 2.90 11.63
CA ALA A 24 -12.14 3.75 12.65
C ALA A 24 -13.67 3.77 12.58
N ARG A 25 -14.25 3.73 11.37
CA ARG A 25 -15.70 3.79 11.16
C ARG A 25 -16.41 2.47 11.44
N TYR A 26 -15.72 1.35 11.27
CA TYR A 26 -16.24 -0.01 11.40
C TYR A 26 -15.39 -0.81 12.39
N GLU A 27 -15.85 -0.87 13.63
CA GLU A 27 -15.11 -1.44 14.77
C GLU A 27 -15.03 -2.98 14.75
N ASP A 28 -15.92 -3.64 14.00
CA ASP A 28 -16.07 -5.10 13.95
C ASP A 28 -15.53 -5.73 12.65
N LYS A 29 -14.92 -4.95 11.76
CA LYS A 29 -14.45 -5.43 10.46
C LYS A 29 -12.94 -5.56 10.39
N ILE A 30 -12.47 -6.64 9.77
CA ILE A 30 -11.10 -6.75 9.29
C ILE A 30 -10.99 -5.94 8.00
N CYS A 31 -9.99 -5.08 7.90
CA CYS A 31 -9.77 -4.25 6.71
C CYS A 31 -8.32 -4.34 6.27
N GLY A 32 -8.08 -4.11 4.98
CA GLY A 32 -6.74 -4.19 4.43
C GLY A 32 -6.67 -3.74 2.98
N HIS A 33 -5.45 -3.69 2.47
CA HIS A 33 -5.19 -3.48 1.06
C HIS A 33 -5.30 -4.79 0.30
N GLN A 34 -5.78 -4.74 -0.94
CA GLN A 34 -5.72 -5.93 -1.81
C GLN A 34 -4.24 -6.21 -2.12
N VAL A 35 -3.54 -5.20 -2.62
CA VAL A 35 -2.10 -5.21 -2.84
C VAL A 35 -1.57 -3.78 -2.71
N LEU A 36 -0.69 -3.53 -1.74
CA LEU A 36 0.14 -2.33 -1.68
C LEU A 36 1.33 -2.48 -2.63
N CYS A 37 1.74 -1.38 -3.24
CA CYS A 37 2.95 -1.38 -4.03
C CYS A 37 4.17 -1.17 -3.12
N ASN A 38 5.08 -2.16 -3.09
CA ASN A 38 6.29 -2.12 -2.27
C ASN A 38 7.15 -0.87 -2.50
N SER A 39 7.13 -0.35 -3.73
CA SER A 39 7.99 0.76 -4.14
C SER A 39 7.44 2.16 -3.80
N PHE A 40 6.16 2.28 -3.42
CA PHE A 40 5.53 3.61 -3.22
C PHE A 40 5.90 4.25 -1.88
N ARG A 41 6.38 3.45 -0.92
CA ARG A 41 6.72 3.91 0.43
C ARG A 41 8.02 3.26 0.85
N ASN A 42 8.77 3.93 1.72
CA ASN A 42 9.92 3.29 2.36
C ASN A 42 9.45 2.05 3.15
N PRO A 43 10.08 0.86 3.02
CA PRO A 43 9.63 -0.36 3.67
C PRO A 43 9.53 -0.26 5.19
N ALA A 44 10.50 0.37 5.85
CA ALA A 44 10.48 0.57 7.29
C ALA A 44 9.36 1.53 7.72
N HIS A 45 9.09 2.56 6.91
CA HIS A 45 7.95 3.45 7.14
C HIS A 45 6.61 2.72 7.00
N LEU A 46 6.45 1.89 5.96
CA LEU A 46 5.25 1.07 5.78
C LEU A 46 5.05 0.10 6.97
N ALA A 47 6.12 -0.56 7.42
CA ALA A 47 6.07 -1.42 8.60
C ALA A 47 5.60 -0.66 9.85
N LYS A 48 6.10 0.57 10.07
CA LYS A 48 5.66 1.42 11.19
C LYS A 48 4.19 1.82 11.06
N MET A 49 3.74 2.21 9.87
CA MET A 49 2.33 2.55 9.61
C MET A 49 1.42 1.34 9.89
N ALA A 50 1.78 0.16 9.39
CA ALA A 50 1.05 -1.08 9.60
C ALA A 50 0.98 -1.46 11.08
N ALA A 51 2.11 -1.44 11.79
CA ALA A 51 2.16 -1.74 13.23
C ALA A 51 1.29 -0.77 14.05
N THR A 52 1.32 0.53 13.74
CA THR A 52 0.46 1.52 14.39
C THR A 52 -1.03 1.21 14.15
N CYS A 53 -1.43 0.95 12.91
CA CYS A 53 -2.82 0.63 12.61
C CYS A 53 -3.25 -0.69 13.24
N GLN A 54 -2.34 -1.66 13.36
CA GLN A 54 -2.63 -2.93 13.98
C GLN A 54 -2.90 -2.80 15.48
N ILE A 55 -2.15 -1.95 16.17
CA ILE A 55 -2.42 -1.62 17.58
C ILE A 55 -3.75 -0.86 17.71
N LEU A 56 -3.94 0.20 16.93
CA LEU A 56 -5.13 1.06 17.04
C LEU A 56 -6.44 0.33 16.71
N SER A 57 -6.40 -0.61 15.77
CA SER A 57 -7.57 -1.38 15.37
C SER A 57 -7.83 -2.61 16.24
N GLY A 58 -6.94 -2.96 17.17
CA GLY A 58 -7.07 -4.20 17.94
C GLY A 58 -6.85 -5.45 17.10
N GLY A 59 -5.93 -5.41 16.12
CA GLY A 59 -5.53 -6.59 15.36
C GLY A 59 -6.22 -6.77 14.00
N ARG A 60 -6.96 -5.77 13.51
CA ARG A 60 -7.89 -5.93 12.37
C ARG A 60 -7.32 -5.51 11.02
N VAL A 61 -6.01 -5.30 10.91
CA VAL A 61 -5.35 -4.90 9.66
C VAL A 61 -4.73 -6.09 8.94
N VAL A 62 -5.04 -6.21 7.66
CA VAL A 62 -4.36 -7.13 6.73
C VAL A 62 -3.53 -6.32 5.74
N VAL A 63 -2.24 -6.67 5.62
CA VAL A 63 -1.30 -6.00 4.72
C VAL A 63 -0.89 -6.96 3.62
N GLY A 64 -1.55 -6.86 2.47
CA GLY A 64 -1.09 -7.47 1.23
C GLY A 64 -0.13 -6.51 0.51
N ILE A 65 1.04 -7.00 0.09
CA ILE A 65 2.04 -6.21 -0.66
C ILE A 65 2.44 -6.94 -1.94
N GLY A 66 2.89 -6.19 -2.94
CA GLY A 66 3.36 -6.71 -4.22
C GLY A 66 4.41 -5.80 -4.87
N ALA A 67 5.06 -6.29 -5.91
CA ALA A 67 6.21 -5.62 -6.55
C ALA A 67 5.81 -4.38 -7.38
N GLY A 68 4.52 -4.05 -7.46
CA GLY A 68 3.97 -3.07 -8.39
C GLY A 68 3.96 -3.56 -9.83
N TRP A 69 3.32 -2.82 -10.73
CA TRP A 69 3.25 -3.20 -12.15
C TRP A 69 3.06 -2.02 -13.10
N ASN A 70 2.36 -0.98 -12.64
CA ASN A 70 1.95 0.13 -13.49
C ASN A 70 3.00 1.27 -13.50
N GLU A 71 3.71 1.44 -14.60
CA GLU A 71 4.75 2.47 -14.76
C GLU A 71 4.20 3.90 -14.65
N GLU A 72 3.00 4.15 -15.16
CA GLU A 72 2.39 5.49 -15.20
C GLU A 72 2.29 6.10 -13.80
N GLU A 73 1.92 5.31 -12.81
CA GLU A 73 1.81 5.73 -11.41
C GLU A 73 3.15 6.12 -10.80
N TYR A 74 4.21 5.39 -11.16
CA TYR A 74 5.56 5.71 -10.72
C TYR A 74 5.99 7.05 -11.28
N LEU A 75 5.83 7.24 -12.59
CA LEU A 75 6.25 8.45 -13.27
C LEU A 75 5.42 9.67 -12.84
N ALA A 76 4.12 9.51 -12.59
CA ALA A 76 3.23 10.58 -12.13
C ALA A 76 3.68 11.19 -10.79
N TYR A 77 4.34 10.40 -9.92
CA TYR A 77 4.88 10.83 -8.63
C TYR A 77 6.41 11.02 -8.64
N GLY A 78 7.05 10.90 -9.81
CA GLY A 78 8.49 11.07 -9.95
C GLY A 78 9.33 9.92 -9.34
N TRP A 79 8.73 8.75 -9.16
CA TRP A 79 9.43 7.56 -8.67
C TRP A 79 10.14 6.81 -9.79
N PRO A 80 11.31 6.19 -9.51
CA PRO A 80 11.97 5.33 -10.48
C PRO A 80 11.13 4.08 -10.72
N PHE A 81 10.99 3.66 -11.98
CA PHE A 81 10.36 2.39 -12.35
C PHE A 81 11.42 1.36 -12.76
N PRO A 82 12.08 0.68 -11.79
CA PRO A 82 13.13 -0.28 -12.12
C PRO A 82 12.53 -1.54 -12.76
N SER A 83 13.41 -2.34 -13.38
CA SER A 83 13.01 -3.57 -14.05
C SER A 83 12.25 -4.51 -13.11
N HIS A 84 11.39 -5.36 -13.68
CA HIS A 84 10.59 -6.32 -12.90
C HIS A 84 11.47 -7.19 -11.97
N ARG A 85 12.67 -7.58 -12.40
CA ARG A 85 13.61 -8.39 -11.59
C ARG A 85 14.02 -7.65 -10.33
N VAL A 86 14.35 -6.37 -10.45
CA VAL A 86 14.73 -5.53 -9.30
C VAL A 86 13.56 -5.36 -8.35
N ARG A 87 12.36 -5.06 -8.87
CA ARG A 87 11.16 -4.88 -8.03
C ARG A 87 10.74 -6.16 -7.29
N ILE A 88 10.88 -7.32 -7.93
CA ILE A 88 10.63 -8.62 -7.27
C ILE A 88 11.66 -8.88 -6.18
N ALA A 89 12.94 -8.60 -6.41
CA ALA A 89 13.97 -8.75 -5.39
C ALA A 89 13.71 -7.80 -4.20
N GLN A 90 13.36 -6.54 -4.46
CA GLN A 90 12.99 -5.57 -3.42
C GLN A 90 11.77 -6.00 -2.61
N LEU A 91 10.79 -6.68 -3.25
CA LEU A 91 9.66 -7.26 -2.54
C LEU A 91 10.09 -8.43 -1.64
N ALA A 92 11.00 -9.29 -2.13
CA ALA A 92 11.51 -10.43 -1.36
C ALA A 92 12.22 -10.00 -0.08
N GLU A 93 12.93 -8.86 -0.10
CA GLU A 93 13.56 -8.27 1.10
C GLU A 93 12.54 -7.69 2.10
N ALA A 94 11.29 -7.49 1.70
CA ALA A 94 10.25 -6.88 2.52
C ALA A 94 9.35 -7.90 3.24
N ILE A 95 9.53 -9.20 3.00
CA ILE A 95 8.70 -10.30 3.55
C ILE A 95 9.49 -11.31 4.36
#